data_AF-A0A7Y0S7G8-F1
#
_entry.id   AF-A0A7Y0S7G8-F1
#
_cell.length_a   1.000
_cell.length_b   1.000
_cell.length_c   1.000
_cell.angle_alpha   90.00
_cell.angle_beta   90.00
_cell.angle_gamma   90.00
#
_symmetry.space_group_name_H-M   'P 1'
#
loop_
_entity.id
_entity.type
_entity.pdbx_description
1 polymer ?
#
loop_
_entity_poly.entity_id
_entity_poly.type
_entity_poly.pdbx_seq_one_letter_code
_entity_poly.pdbx_strand_id
1 'polypeptide(L)'
;VGLLGDNRPEWVWGELAAHAIKGFSLGIYQDSMHEEVAYLINYAKAKVVIAEDEEQCDKLLELGDEIPSVEYIIYCDPRGMRKYDDPRLIDVEQVYKKGQLIDKADPDKYLNMVVETKGSDLSILC
;
A
#
# COMPACT_ATOMS: atom_id res chain seq x y z
N VAL A 1 -5.09 3.24 -2.15
CA VAL A 1 -4.01 2.39 -1.58
C VAL A 1 -4.66 1.44 -0.59
N GLY A 2 -4.51 0.13 -0.77
CA GLY A 2 -4.99 -0.84 0.22
C GLY A 2 -3.97 -1.03 1.33
N LEU A 3 -4.43 -1.17 2.56
CA LEU A 3 -3.62 -1.46 3.74
C LEU A 3 -4.13 -2.80 4.30
N LEU A 4 -3.31 -3.86 4.25
CA LEU A 4 -3.72 -5.23 4.57
C LEU A 4 -2.83 -5.82 5.67
N GLY A 5 -3.42 -6.16 6.82
CA GLY A 5 -2.72 -6.71 7.99
C GLY A 5 -3.29 -6.25 9.36
N ASP A 6 -2.42 -6.12 10.34
CA ASP A 6 -2.63 -5.62 11.71
C ASP A 6 -1.87 -4.28 11.97
N ASN A 7 -1.92 -3.83 13.22
CA ASN A 7 -1.37 -2.59 13.72
C ASN A 7 0.15 -2.49 13.52
N ARG A 8 0.56 -1.73 12.50
CA ARG A 8 1.96 -1.33 12.27
C ARG A 8 2.05 0.16 11.90
N PRO A 9 3.19 0.83 12.19
CA PRO A 9 3.40 2.23 11.80
C PRO A 9 3.18 2.50 10.30
N GLU A 10 3.55 1.54 9.46
CA GLU A 10 3.42 1.57 8.00
C GLU A 10 1.98 1.71 7.53
N TRP A 11 1.01 1.30 8.36
CA TRP A 11 -0.40 1.54 8.09
C TRP A 11 -0.71 3.03 8.05
N VAL A 12 -0.33 3.73 9.13
CA VAL A 12 -0.54 5.17 9.26
C VAL A 12 0.30 5.92 8.23
N TRP A 13 1.55 5.50 8.00
CA TRP A 13 2.42 6.13 7.02
C TRP A 13 1.89 5.94 5.59
N GLY A 14 1.40 4.74 5.27
CA GLY A 14 0.79 4.42 3.99
C GLY A 14 -0.46 5.23 3.71
N GLU A 15 -1.32 5.40 4.72
CA GLU A 15 -2.50 6.26 4.64
C GLU A 15 -2.12 7.72 4.39
N LEU A 16 -1.22 8.29 5.21
CA LEU A 16 -0.75 9.66 5.04
C LEU A 16 -0.07 9.88 3.68
N ALA A 17 0.72 8.92 3.21
CA ALA A 17 1.36 8.96 1.91
C ALA A 17 0.32 8.95 0.77
N ALA A 18 -0.74 8.14 0.87
CA ALA A 18 -1.83 8.12 -0.10
C ALA A 18 -2.52 9.49 -0.17
N HIS A 19 -2.84 10.08 0.98
CA HIS A 19 -3.48 11.39 1.06
C HIS A 19 -2.59 12.50 0.50
N ALA A 20 -1.29 12.49 0.80
CA ALA A 20 -0.34 13.49 0.30
C ALA A 20 -0.30 13.54 -1.23
N ILE A 21 -0.50 12.40 -1.91
CA ILE A 21 -0.57 12.33 -3.38
C ILE A 21 -2.00 12.47 -3.93
N LYS A 22 -2.95 12.95 -3.12
CA LYS A 22 -4.39 13.09 -3.44
C LYS A 22 -5.08 11.76 -3.80
N GLY A 23 -4.50 10.65 -3.36
CA GLY A 23 -5.13 9.34 -3.37
C GLY A 23 -5.90 9.09 -2.07
N PHE A 24 -6.71 8.04 -2.07
CA PHE A 24 -7.44 7.58 -0.89
C PHE A 24 -6.93 6.23 -0.40
N SER A 25 -7.08 5.95 0.89
CA SER A 25 -6.77 4.66 1.52
C SER A 25 -8.03 3.79 1.68
N LEU A 26 -7.84 2.49 1.82
CA LEU A 26 -8.79 1.59 2.46
C LEU A 26 -8.04 0.62 3.37
N GLY A 27 -8.61 0.34 4.54
CA GLY A 27 -8.14 -0.73 5.41
C GLY A 27 -8.80 -2.06 5.04
N ILE A 28 -8.02 -3.12 5.03
CA ILE A 28 -8.46 -4.50 4.83
C ILE A 28 -7.90 -5.30 6.01
N TYR A 29 -8.76 -5.93 6.79
CA TYR A 29 -8.31 -6.65 7.99
C TYR A 29 -7.54 -7.93 7.60
N GLN A 30 -6.52 -8.27 8.40
CA GLN A 30 -5.72 -9.49 8.21
C GLN A 30 -6.54 -10.78 8.12
N ASP A 31 -7.69 -10.83 8.79
CA ASP A 31 -8.60 -11.98 8.84
C ASP A 31 -9.66 -11.99 7.74
N SER A 32 -9.66 -10.99 6.84
CA SER A 32 -10.54 -10.95 5.68
C SER A 32 -10.25 -12.11 4.73
N MET A 33 -11.32 -12.74 4.24
CA MET A 33 -11.26 -13.86 3.28
C MET A 33 -10.83 -13.37 1.90
N HIS A 34 -10.27 -14.26 1.07
CA HIS A 34 -9.81 -13.93 -0.29
C HIS A 34 -10.86 -13.18 -1.12
N GLU A 35 -12.11 -13.65 -1.11
CA GLU A 35 -13.21 -13.01 -1.85
C GLU A 35 -13.50 -11.57 -1.36
N GLU A 36 -13.39 -11.32 -0.05
CA GLU A 36 -13.58 -10.00 0.55
C GLU A 36 -12.42 -9.06 0.18
N VAL A 37 -11.19 -9.57 0.24
CA VAL A 37 -9.99 -8.83 -0.19
C VAL A 37 -10.09 -8.46 -1.67
N ALA A 38 -10.44 -9.41 -2.54
CA ALA A 38 -10.62 -9.18 -3.96
C ALA A 38 -11.73 -8.15 -4.23
N TYR A 39 -12.88 -8.29 -3.56
CA TYR A 39 -13.98 -7.34 -3.68
C TYR A 39 -13.55 -5.92 -3.32
N LEU A 40 -12.90 -5.72 -2.16
CA LEU A 40 -12.47 -4.41 -1.68
C LEU A 40 -11.41 -3.78 -2.60
N ILE A 41 -10.41 -4.56 -3.04
CA ILE A 41 -9.38 -4.11 -3.97
C ILE A 41 -10.00 -3.65 -5.29
N ASN A 42 -10.91 -4.44 -5.85
CA ASN A 42 -11.55 -4.14 -7.13
C ASN A 42 -12.51 -2.96 -7.03
N TYR A 43 -13.30 -2.88 -5.95
CA TYR A 43 -14.20 -1.77 -5.69
C TYR A 43 -13.44 -0.44 -5.60
N ALA A 44 -12.32 -0.44 -4.86
CA ALA A 44 -11.44 0.72 -4.72
C ALA A 44 -10.52 0.96 -5.93
N LYS A 45 -10.42 0.00 -6.86
CA LYS A 45 -9.40 -0.03 -7.93
C LYS A 45 -8.00 0.23 -7.39
N ALA A 46 -7.65 -0.44 -6.28
CA ALA A 46 -6.38 -0.22 -5.61
C ALA A 46 -5.21 -0.64 -6.52
N LYS A 47 -4.28 0.30 -6.74
CA LYS A 47 -3.04 0.06 -7.51
C LYS A 47 -1.86 -0.42 -6.67
N VAL A 48 -1.86 0.00 -5.40
CA VAL A 48 -0.82 -0.32 -4.43
C VAL A 48 -1.53 -0.94 -3.23
N VAL A 49 -1.02 -2.08 -2.77
CA VAL A 49 -1.39 -2.69 -1.50
C VAL A 49 -0.15 -2.72 -0.62
N ILE A 50 -0.25 -2.17 0.59
CA ILE A 50 0.76 -2.29 1.64
C ILE A 50 0.33 -3.48 2.49
N ALA A 51 1.09 -4.56 2.40
CA ALA A 51 0.84 -5.81 3.10
C ALA A 51 1.79 -5.92 4.31
N GLU A 52 1.27 -6.42 5.43
CA GLU A 52 2.04 -6.59 6.64
C GLU A 52 3.20 -7.58 6.47
N ASP A 53 2.91 -8.82 6.09
CA ASP A 53 3.85 -9.94 6.13
C ASP A 53 3.62 -10.97 5.01
N GLU A 54 4.28 -12.12 5.15
CA GLU A 54 4.19 -13.27 4.25
C GLU A 54 2.76 -13.74 4.03
N GLU A 55 1.94 -13.86 5.08
CA GLU A 55 0.57 -14.37 4.96
C GLU A 55 -0.30 -13.43 4.12
N GLN A 56 -0.17 -12.12 4.34
CA GLN A 56 -0.92 -11.13 3.57
C GLN A 56 -0.43 -11.03 2.12
N CYS A 57 0.86 -11.24 1.87
CA CYS A 57 1.38 -11.35 0.52
C CYS A 57 0.85 -12.59 -0.19
N ASP A 58 0.82 -13.74 0.48
CA ASP A 58 0.31 -15.00 -0.06
C ASP A 58 -1.13 -14.85 -0.53
N LYS A 59 -1.97 -14.25 0.30
CA LYS A 59 -3.35 -13.94 -0.05
C LYS A 59 -3.46 -13.14 -1.35
N LEU A 60 -2.63 -12.11 -1.54
CA LEU A 60 -2.63 -11.28 -2.74
C LEU A 60 -2.06 -12.01 -3.98
N LEU A 61 -1.04 -12.84 -3.79
CA LEU A 61 -0.44 -13.62 -4.87
C LEU A 61 -1.39 -14.71 -5.36
N GLU A 62 -2.08 -15.39 -4.44
CA GLU A 62 -3.08 -16.42 -4.73
C GLU A 62 -4.28 -15.87 -5.50
N LEU A 63 -4.69 -14.63 -5.23
CA LEU A 63 -5.72 -13.94 -6.01
C LEU A 63 -5.33 -13.70 -7.47
N GLY A 64 -4.03 -13.63 -7.79
CA GLY A 64 -3.55 -13.57 -9.17
C GLY A 64 -4.26 -12.51 -10.03
N ASP A 65 -4.95 -12.97 -11.07
CA ASP A 65 -5.67 -12.13 -12.04
C ASP A 65 -7.02 -11.58 -11.54
N GLU A 66 -7.51 -12.01 -10.37
CA GLU A 66 -8.75 -11.51 -9.78
C GLU A 66 -8.64 -10.06 -9.27
N ILE A 67 -7.41 -9.56 -9.10
CA ILE A 67 -7.11 -8.19 -8.65
C ILE A 67 -6.31 -7.42 -9.70
N PRO A 68 -6.83 -7.25 -10.93
CA PRO A 68 -6.06 -6.77 -12.08
C PRO A 68 -5.58 -5.32 -11.96
N SER A 69 -6.10 -4.55 -11.00
CA SER A 69 -5.63 -3.19 -10.74
C SER A 69 -4.34 -3.12 -9.95
N VAL A 70 -3.94 -4.19 -9.24
CA VAL A 70 -2.79 -4.18 -8.33
C VAL A 70 -1.49 -4.26 -9.12
N GLU A 71 -0.76 -3.15 -9.12
CA GLU A 71 0.54 -2.97 -9.78
C GLU A 71 1.70 -3.22 -8.80
N TYR A 72 1.50 -2.92 -7.51
CA TYR A 72 2.54 -3.05 -6.48
C TYR A 72 1.99 -3.62 -5.17
N ILE A 73 2.73 -4.57 -4.60
CA ILE A 73 2.51 -5.15 -3.28
C ILE A 73 3.74 -4.81 -2.43
N ILE A 74 3.59 -3.84 -1.53
CA ILE A 74 4.66 -3.40 -0.64
C ILE A 74 4.57 -4.19 0.65
N TYR A 75 5.51 -5.11 0.89
CA TYR A 75 5.53 -5.91 2.11
C TYR A 75 6.39 -5.25 3.19
N CYS A 76 5.91 -5.24 4.42
CA CYS A 76 6.58 -4.55 5.51
C CYS A 76 7.49 -5.48 6.35
N ASP A 77 7.13 -6.75 6.47
CA ASP A 77 7.93 -7.76 7.12
C ASP A 77 8.60 -8.68 6.08
N PRO A 78 9.94 -8.73 6.00
CA PRO A 78 10.65 -9.52 5.00
C PRO A 78 10.79 -11.01 5.40
N ARG A 79 10.34 -11.43 6.59
CA ARG A 79 10.37 -12.84 7.01
C ARG A 79 9.55 -13.68 6.03
N GLY A 80 10.11 -14.81 5.58
CA GLY A 80 9.44 -15.70 4.62
C GLY A 80 9.47 -15.26 3.15
N MET A 81 9.70 -13.97 2.85
CA MET A 81 9.53 -13.41 1.50
C MET A 81 10.57 -13.83 0.45
N ARG A 82 11.72 -14.39 0.85
CA ARG A 82 12.84 -14.72 -0.06
C ARG A 82 12.52 -15.77 -1.12
N LYS A 83 11.42 -16.51 -0.96
CA LYS A 83 11.01 -17.60 -1.85
C LYS A 83 10.19 -17.12 -3.05
N TYR A 84 9.77 -15.86 -3.07
CA TYR A 84 8.97 -15.28 -4.14
C TYR A 84 9.82 -14.55 -5.18
N ASP A 85 9.35 -14.58 -6.43
CA ASP A 85 9.92 -13.85 -7.58
C ASP A 85 8.81 -13.13 -8.38
N ASP A 86 7.77 -12.65 -7.67
CA ASP A 86 6.70 -11.86 -8.29
C ASP A 86 7.16 -10.40 -8.41
N PRO A 87 7.14 -9.80 -9.62
CA PRO A 87 7.63 -8.45 -9.85
C PRO A 87 6.80 -7.35 -9.16
N ARG A 88 5.59 -7.66 -8.70
CA ARG A 88 4.76 -6.73 -7.92
C ARG A 88 5.28 -6.56 -6.50
N LEU A 89 6.02 -7.54 -5.96
CA LEU A 89 6.52 -7.52 -4.58
C LEU A 89 7.67 -6.52 -4.42
N ILE A 90 7.52 -5.59 -3.49
CA ILE A 90 8.51 -4.57 -3.15
C ILE A 90 8.72 -4.55 -1.64
N ASP A 91 9.97 -4.71 -1.20
CA ASP A 91 10.34 -4.49 0.19
C ASP A 91 10.11 -3.02 0.58
N VAL A 92 9.41 -2.77 1.68
CA VAL A 92 9.20 -1.41 2.19
C VAL A 92 10.52 -0.65 2.40
N GLU A 93 11.61 -1.33 2.73
CA GLU A 93 12.94 -0.72 2.86
C GLU A 93 13.46 -0.10 1.56
N GLN A 94 13.07 -0.67 0.41
CA GLN A 94 13.40 -0.08 -0.89
C GLN A 94 12.59 1.20 -1.14
N VAL A 95 11.34 1.24 -0.68
CA VAL A 95 10.48 2.43 -0.75
C VAL A 95 11.06 3.54 0.12
N TYR A 96 11.50 3.23 1.35
CA TYR A 96 12.15 4.20 2.23
C TYR A 96 13.43 4.78 1.64
N LYS A 97 14.31 3.93 1.09
CA LYS A 97 15.55 4.39 0.45
C LYS A 97 15.25 5.32 -0.74
N LYS A 98 14.27 4.98 -1.57
CA LYS A 98 13.83 5.85 -2.69
C LYS A 98 13.29 7.18 -2.16
N GLY A 99 12.45 7.14 -1.12
CA GLY A 99 11.90 8.32 -0.46
C GLY A 99 13.00 9.25 0.08
N GLN A 100 13.99 8.71 0.79
CA GLN A 100 15.13 9.46 1.32
C GLN A 100 15.97 10.14 0.23
N LEU A 101 16.16 9.48 -0.92
CA LEU A 101 16.87 10.08 -2.05
C LEU A 101 16.07 11.22 -2.67
N ILE A 102 14.74 11.08 -2.77
CA ILE A 102 13.84 12.13 -3.27
C ILE A 102 13.84 13.31 -2.32
N ASP A 103 13.69 13.06 -1.02
CA ASP A 103 13.67 14.09 0.04
C ASP A 103 14.99 14.87 0.09
N LYS A 104 16.13 14.18 -0.02
CA LYS A 104 17.44 14.84 -0.09
C LYS A 104 17.60 15.73 -1.33
N ALA A 105 16.99 15.36 -2.45
CA ALA A 105 17.06 16.12 -3.69
C ALA A 105 16.10 17.32 -3.71
N ASP A 106 14.95 17.20 -3.07
CA ASP A 106 13.90 18.21 -2.98
C ASP A 106 13.16 18.10 -1.63
N PRO A 107 13.69 18.72 -0.55
CA PRO A 107 13.14 18.60 0.80
C PRO A 107 11.72 19.16 0.96
N ASP A 108 11.34 20.13 0.12
CA ASP A 108 10.01 20.75 0.19
C ASP A 108 8.94 19.94 -0.56
N LYS A 109 9.35 18.92 -1.33
CA LYS A 109 8.44 18.15 -2.19
C LYS A 109 7.25 17.57 -1.43
N TYR A 110 7.50 16.94 -0.28
CA TYR A 110 6.42 16.36 0.53
C TYR A 110 5.47 17.43 1.04
N LEU A 111 6.00 18.52 1.57
CA LEU A 111 5.19 19.61 2.10
C LEU A 111 4.34 20.25 0.99
N ASN A 112 4.91 20.44 -0.20
CA ASN A 112 4.20 20.94 -1.37
C ASN A 112 3.05 20.00 -1.78
N MET A 113 3.29 18.68 -1.82
CA MET A 113 2.25 17.68 -2.09
C MET A 113 1.08 17.81 -1.09
N VAL A 114 1.38 17.94 0.21
CA VAL A 114 0.37 18.13 1.26
C VAL A 114 -0.39 19.44 1.10
N VAL A 115 0.30 20.56 0.86
CA VAL A 115 -0.32 21.90 0.68
C VAL A 115 -1.28 21.94 -0.50
N GLU A 116 -1.04 21.15 -1.54
CA GLU A 116 -1.94 21.09 -2.69
C GLU A 116 -3.21 20.26 -2.46
N THR A 117 -3.31 19.50 -1.36
CA THR A 117 -4.52 18.75 -1.01
C THR A 117 -5.66 19.69 -0.58
N LYS A 118 -6.90 19.19 -0.61
CA LYS A 118 -8.08 19.90 -0.12
C LYS A 118 -8.80 19.06 0.91
N GLY A 119 -9.37 19.69 1.93
CA GLY A 119 -10.19 19.00 2.94
C GLY A 119 -11.46 18.36 2.39
N SER A 120 -11.82 18.64 1.13
CA SER A 120 -12.92 18.00 0.40
C SER A 120 -12.50 16.77 -0.41
N ASP A 121 -11.20 16.49 -0.51
CA ASP A 121 -10.71 15.33 -1.26
C ASP A 121 -11.11 14.05 -0.52
N LEU A 122 -11.45 13.00 -1.27
CA LEU A 122 -11.70 11.69 -0.68
C LEU A 122 -10.40 11.19 -0.02
N SER A 123 -10.46 10.93 1.28
CA SER A 123 -9.31 10.46 2.06
C SER A 123 -9.39 8.95 2.33
N ILE A 124 -10.46 8.50 2.98
CA ILE A 124 -10.60 7.10 3.41
C ILE A 124 -11.90 6.55 2.83
N LEU A 125 -11.80 5.36 2.23
CA LEU A 125 -12.96 4.58 1.82
C LEU A 125 -13.32 3.61 2.94
N CYS A 126 -14.40 3.93 3.68
CA CYS A 126 -14.94 3.13 4.78
C CYS A 126 -16.03 2.16 4.31
#